data_AF-A0A965W8G1-F1
#
_entry.id   AF-A0A965W8G1-F1
#
_cell.length_a   1.000
_cell.length_b   1.000
_cell.length_c   1.000
_cell.angle_alpha   90.00
_cell.angle_beta   90.00
_cell.angle_gamma   90.00
#
_symmetry.space_group_name_H-M   'P 1'
#
loop_
_entity.id
_entity.type
_entity.pdbx_description
1 polymer ?
#
loop_
_entity_poly.entity_id
_entity_poly.type
_entity_poly.pdbx_seq_one_letter_code
_entity_poly.pdbx_strand_id
1 'polypeptide(L)'
;MSVSKLFGRFDYNLTFKNIADESKALTIITAPNGYGKSTILKLIDDLLRGNYLRLARTSFHELILKSSEDISILVRRKVLSKNDTENESVFLVFELFSKGESQSTETWNLNIEEVQRNEIDEDGSISRRFDSSVIEYADRILGLRRVGVNVWRDPKNGRNFSRSEITEMFEVRRLKSSGNVEPSWLIEFRKSLPVLYISANRLRVDLDSQVNRRG
;
A
#
# COMPACT_ATOMS: atom_id res chain seq x y z
N MET A 1 -1.99 15.39 -7.61
CA MET A 1 -1.76 13.96 -7.86
C MET A 1 -2.18 13.64 -9.27
N SER A 2 -1.42 12.82 -9.98
CA SER A 2 -1.81 12.33 -11.30
C SER A 2 -1.62 10.82 -11.40
N VAL A 3 -2.46 10.14 -12.18
CA VAL A 3 -2.31 8.72 -12.50
C VAL A 3 -2.49 8.56 -14.00
N SER A 4 -1.56 7.90 -14.67
CA SER A 4 -1.67 7.60 -16.10
C SER A 4 -1.95 6.11 -16.34
N LYS A 5 -2.77 5.84 -17.36
CA LYS A 5 -3.16 4.50 -17.83
C LYS A 5 -3.62 3.57 -16.71
N LEU A 6 -4.45 4.07 -15.78
CA LEU A 6 -5.13 3.22 -14.82
C LEU A 6 -6.00 2.21 -15.59
N PHE A 7 -5.81 0.91 -15.31
CA PHE A 7 -6.38 -0.21 -16.07
C PHE A 7 -6.10 -0.15 -17.58
N GLY A 8 -4.98 0.48 -17.96
CA GLY A 8 -4.58 0.69 -19.35
C GLY A 8 -5.39 1.75 -20.10
N ARG A 9 -6.37 2.41 -19.46
CA ARG A 9 -7.38 3.23 -20.17
C ARG A 9 -7.55 4.63 -19.63
N PHE A 10 -7.48 4.80 -18.31
CA PHE A 10 -7.92 6.04 -17.68
C PHE A 10 -6.73 6.88 -17.19
N ASP A 11 -6.75 8.16 -17.54
CA ASP A 11 -5.79 9.15 -17.08
C ASP A 11 -6.52 10.12 -16.13
N TYR A 12 -5.93 10.37 -14.95
CA TYR A 12 -6.50 11.23 -13.91
C TYR A 12 -5.51 12.31 -13.50
N ASN A 13 -6.01 13.52 -13.28
CA ASN A 13 -5.29 14.61 -12.65
C ASN A 13 -6.18 15.21 -11.56
N LEU A 14 -5.76 15.05 -10.30
CA LEU A 14 -6.47 15.48 -9.10
C LEU A 14 -5.66 16.58 -8.41
N THR A 15 -6.27 17.75 -8.26
CA THR A 15 -5.69 18.86 -7.49
C THR A 15 -6.34 18.90 -6.10
N PHE A 16 -5.52 18.76 -5.07
CA PHE A 16 -5.95 18.97 -3.69
C PHE A 16 -5.68 20.43 -3.31
N LYS A 17 -6.68 21.12 -2.75
CA LYS A 17 -6.53 22.50 -2.29
C LYS A 17 -5.77 22.53 -0.95
N ASN A 18 -4.87 23.50 -0.79
CA ASN A 18 -4.18 23.77 0.48
C ASN A 18 -5.16 24.42 1.48
N ILE A 19 -5.09 24.01 2.75
CA ILE A 19 -6.07 24.32 3.81
C ILE A 19 -5.64 25.54 4.64
N ALA A 20 -4.55 26.22 4.29
CA ALA A 20 -4.02 27.34 5.07
C ALA A 20 -5.00 28.52 5.26
N ASP A 21 -6.04 28.66 4.43
CA ASP A 21 -6.96 29.82 4.48
C ASP A 21 -8.47 29.49 4.49
N GLU A 22 -8.90 28.23 4.46
CA GLU A 22 -10.34 27.91 4.41
C GLU A 22 -10.75 26.84 5.43
N SER A 23 -11.71 27.19 6.28
CA SER A 23 -12.38 26.27 7.20
C SER A 23 -12.93 25.05 6.43
N LYS A 24 -12.29 23.89 6.63
CA LYS A 24 -12.70 22.56 6.12
C LYS A 24 -12.75 22.44 4.59
N ALA A 25 -11.59 22.40 3.94
CA ALA A 25 -11.49 21.97 2.55
C ALA A 25 -11.92 20.49 2.39
N LEU A 26 -13.11 20.25 1.83
CA LEU A 26 -13.59 18.92 1.44
C LEU A 26 -13.41 18.75 -0.08
N THR A 27 -12.63 17.75 -0.49
CA THR A 27 -12.53 17.36 -1.90
C THR A 27 -13.37 16.10 -2.14
N ILE A 28 -14.35 16.20 -3.04
CA ILE A 28 -15.21 15.07 -3.42
C ILE A 28 -14.80 14.60 -4.83
N ILE A 29 -14.44 13.31 -4.95
CA ILE A 29 -14.13 12.67 -6.24
C ILE A 29 -15.39 11.96 -6.74
N THR A 30 -15.93 12.37 -7.90
CA THR A 30 -17.11 11.76 -8.52
C THR A 30 -16.79 11.27 -9.95
N ALA A 31 -17.41 10.16 -10.33
CA ALA A 31 -17.30 9.51 -11.65
C ALA A 31 -18.29 8.32 -11.69
N PRO A 32 -18.64 7.77 -12.87
CA PRO A 32 -19.46 6.58 -12.96
C PRO A 32 -18.82 5.35 -12.28
N ASN A 33 -19.63 4.30 -12.06
CA ASN A 33 -19.12 3.05 -11.49
C ASN A 33 -18.12 2.39 -12.46
N GLY A 34 -17.07 1.77 -11.92
CA GLY A 34 -15.99 1.18 -12.72
C GLY A 34 -14.86 2.14 -13.13
N TYR A 35 -15.03 3.46 -12.97
CA TYR A 35 -14.01 4.48 -13.29
C TYR A 35 -12.94 4.64 -12.20
N GLY A 36 -12.56 3.57 -11.50
CA GLY A 36 -11.35 3.58 -10.65
C GLY A 36 -11.33 4.51 -9.42
N LYS A 37 -12.41 5.21 -9.05
CA LYS A 37 -12.44 6.15 -7.89
C LYS A 37 -11.80 5.58 -6.62
N SER A 38 -12.27 4.42 -6.18
CA SER A 38 -11.73 3.74 -5.01
C SER A 38 -10.33 3.20 -5.24
N THR A 39 -9.98 2.86 -6.48
CA THR A 39 -8.64 2.42 -6.85
C THR A 39 -7.63 3.55 -6.74
N ILE A 40 -7.99 4.77 -7.12
CA ILE A 40 -7.13 5.95 -6.95
C ILE A 40 -6.82 6.17 -5.47
N LEU A 41 -7.84 6.14 -4.60
CA LEU A 41 -7.63 6.27 -3.16
C LEU A 41 -6.76 5.14 -2.59
N LYS A 42 -6.95 3.90 -3.08
CA LYS A 42 -6.10 2.76 -2.71
C LYS A 42 -4.66 2.92 -3.17
N LEU A 43 -4.41 3.47 -4.36
CA LEU A 43 -3.06 3.75 -4.85
C LEU A 43 -2.32 4.74 -3.94
N ILE A 44 -3.01 5.78 -3.47
CA ILE A 44 -2.47 6.74 -2.50
C ILE A 44 -2.14 6.03 -1.19
N ASP A 45 -3.09 5.27 -0.65
CA ASP A 45 -2.93 4.54 0.61
C ASP A 45 -1.78 3.53 0.54
N ASP A 46 -1.71 2.74 -0.54
CA ASP A 46 -0.67 1.73 -0.73
C ASP A 46 0.71 2.36 -0.91
N LEU A 47 0.83 3.49 -1.61
CA LEU A 47 2.09 4.22 -1.70
C LEU A 47 2.52 4.75 -0.33
N LEU A 48 1.64 5.45 0.39
CA LEU A 48 2.00 6.14 1.63
C LEU A 48 2.22 5.20 2.82
N ARG A 49 1.61 4.00 2.79
CA ARG A 49 1.89 2.94 3.77
C ARG A 49 3.09 2.07 3.41
N GLY A 50 3.65 2.21 2.21
CA GLY A 50 4.74 1.34 1.74
C GLY A 50 4.28 -0.05 1.31
N ASN A 51 2.99 -0.24 1.01
CA ASN A 51 2.41 -1.51 0.57
C ASN A 51 2.74 -1.82 -0.90
N TYR A 52 4.03 -1.93 -1.24
CA TYR A 52 4.50 -2.00 -2.63
C TYR A 52 4.00 -3.23 -3.40
N LEU A 53 3.76 -4.35 -2.71
CA LEU A 53 3.15 -5.53 -3.33
C LEU A 53 1.71 -5.28 -3.77
N ARG A 54 0.93 -4.56 -2.95
CA ARG A 54 -0.44 -4.16 -3.30
C ARG A 54 -0.45 -3.09 -4.39
N LEU A 55 0.49 -2.15 -4.31
CA LEU A 55 0.69 -1.12 -5.34
C LEU A 55 0.96 -1.78 -6.69
N ALA A 56 1.91 -2.72 -6.77
CA ALA A 56 2.29 -3.42 -8.01
C ALA A 56 1.17 -4.26 -8.65
N ARG A 57 0.23 -4.77 -7.84
CA ARG A 57 -0.95 -5.51 -8.33
C ARG A 57 -1.97 -4.63 -9.04
N THR A 58 -1.97 -3.33 -8.74
CA THR A 58 -2.86 -2.39 -9.42
C THR A 58 -2.29 -2.04 -10.79
N SER A 59 -3.10 -2.18 -11.84
CA SER A 59 -2.69 -1.82 -13.20
C SER A 59 -2.72 -0.30 -13.38
N PHE A 60 -1.55 0.32 -13.44
CA PHE A 60 -1.32 1.72 -13.83
C PHE A 60 0.03 1.81 -14.56
N HIS A 61 0.28 2.91 -15.28
CA HIS A 61 1.58 3.17 -15.90
C HIS A 61 2.43 4.09 -14.99
N GLU A 62 1.89 5.25 -14.64
CA GLU A 62 2.55 6.20 -13.73
C GLU A 62 1.59 6.70 -12.65
N LEU A 63 2.16 6.95 -11.48
CA LEU A 63 1.51 7.59 -10.35
C LEU A 63 2.41 8.73 -9.86
N ILE A 64 1.89 9.95 -9.85
CA ILE A 64 2.58 11.14 -9.36
C ILE A 64 1.86 11.68 -8.13
N LEU A 65 2.58 11.78 -7.01
CA LEU A 65 2.10 12.42 -5.79
C LEU A 65 2.99 13.63 -5.48
N LYS A 66 2.36 14.78 -5.25
CA LYS A 66 3.05 16.03 -4.91
C LYS A 66 2.73 16.38 -3.46
N SER A 67 3.77 16.68 -2.69
CA SER A 67 3.66 17.21 -1.34
C SER A 67 3.40 18.73 -1.38
N SER A 68 2.99 19.29 -0.24
CA SER A 68 2.88 20.74 -0.04
C SER A 68 4.22 21.46 -0.06
N GLU A 69 5.32 20.75 0.16
CA GLU A 69 6.69 21.28 0.18
C GLU A 69 7.37 21.29 -1.19
N ASP A 70 6.59 21.30 -2.28
CA ASP A 70 7.06 21.26 -3.68
C ASP A 70 7.91 20.03 -4.05
N ILE A 71 7.99 19.03 -3.19
CA ILE A 71 8.57 17.72 -3.47
C ILE A 71 7.53 16.84 -4.16
N SER A 72 7.95 16.06 -5.16
CA SER A 72 7.08 15.09 -5.80
C SER A 72 7.74 13.73 -5.97
N ILE A 73 6.92 12.68 -5.80
CA ILE A 73 7.29 11.31 -6.13
C ILE A 73 6.54 10.88 -7.38
N LEU A 74 7.30 10.29 -8.30
CA LEU A 74 6.80 9.55 -9.44
C LEU A 74 7.06 8.06 -9.21
N VAL A 75 6.03 7.24 -9.39
CA VAL A 75 6.13 5.79 -9.39
C VAL A 75 5.74 5.28 -10.78
N ARG A 76 6.66 4.59 -11.45
CA ARG A 76 6.39 3.89 -12.72
C ARG A 76 6.26 2.40 -12.48
N ARG A 77 5.19 1.81 -13.02
CA ARG A 77 5.03 0.35 -13.05
C ARG A 77 5.48 -0.17 -14.41
N LYS A 78 6.56 -0.96 -14.42
CA LYS A 78 7.08 -1.61 -15.62
C LYS A 78 6.73 -3.10 -15.60
N VAL A 79 6.24 -3.61 -16.71
CA VAL A 79 6.00 -5.05 -16.92
C VAL A 79 6.97 -5.51 -17.99
N LEU A 80 7.82 -6.48 -17.66
CA LEU A 80 8.70 -7.14 -18.61
C LEU A 80 8.15 -8.53 -18.90
N SER A 81 7.77 -8.76 -20.16
CA SER A 81 7.45 -10.11 -20.63
C SER A 81 8.77 -10.85 -20.87
N LYS A 82 8.98 -11.98 -20.19
CA LYS A 82 10.08 -12.89 -20.52
C LYS A 82 9.64 -13.72 -21.71
N ASN A 83 10.33 -13.59 -22.85
CA ASN A 83 10.07 -14.44 -24.01
C ASN A 83 10.18 -15.92 -23.59
N ASP A 84 9.19 -16.72 -23.97
CA ASP A 84 9.01 -18.17 -23.73
C ASP A 84 8.50 -18.66 -22.36
N THR A 85 8.16 -17.79 -21.41
CA THR A 85 7.38 -18.19 -20.22
C THR A 85 6.26 -17.20 -19.94
N GLU A 86 5.04 -17.66 -19.61
CA GLU A 86 3.88 -16.82 -19.25
C GLU A 86 4.09 -15.95 -17.99
N ASN A 87 5.31 -15.90 -17.43
CA ASN A 87 5.61 -15.14 -16.22
C ASN A 87 6.04 -13.72 -16.56
N GLU A 88 5.12 -12.78 -16.35
CA GLU A 88 5.39 -11.35 -16.37
C GLU A 88 6.15 -10.90 -15.11
N SER A 89 7.29 -10.25 -15.31
CA SER A 89 8.02 -9.60 -14.22
C SER A 89 7.55 -8.17 -14.03
N VAL A 90 7.18 -7.81 -12.80
CA VAL A 90 6.72 -6.46 -12.45
C VAL A 90 7.81 -5.73 -11.66
N PHE A 91 8.10 -4.50 -12.09
CA PHE A 91 9.01 -3.58 -11.40
C PHE A 91 8.26 -2.30 -11.03
N LEU A 92 8.58 -1.76 -9.85
CA LEU A 92 8.22 -0.40 -9.49
C LEU A 92 9.48 0.45 -9.47
N VAL A 93 9.44 1.57 -10.20
CA VAL A 93 10.53 2.55 -10.22
C VAL A 93 10.02 3.82 -9.55
N PHE A 94 10.65 4.19 -8.45
CA PHE A 94 10.34 5.39 -7.68
C PHE A 94 11.38 6.46 -7.99
N GLU A 95 10.92 7.67 -8.24
CA GLU A 95 11.76 8.82 -8.55
C GLU A 95 11.30 10.01 -7.72
N LEU A 96 12.26 10.68 -7.09
CA LEU A 96 12.03 11.92 -6.34
C LEU A 96 12.37 13.12 -7.22
N PHE A 97 11.54 14.14 -7.19
CA PHE A 97 11.78 15.41 -7.87
C PHE A 97 11.60 16.56 -6.89
N SER A 98 12.59 17.46 -6.87
CA SER A 98 12.51 18.74 -6.19
C SER A 98 11.90 19.82 -7.08
N LYS A 99 11.52 20.94 -6.48
CA LYS A 99 10.87 22.05 -7.18
C LYS A 99 11.67 22.53 -8.40
N GLY A 100 11.04 22.49 -9.57
CA GLY A 100 11.60 23.07 -10.80
C GLY A 100 12.67 22.21 -11.48
N GLU A 101 12.93 21.01 -10.97
CA GLU A 101 13.89 20.09 -11.59
C GLU A 101 13.19 19.16 -12.59
N SER A 102 13.79 19.03 -13.76
CA SER A 102 13.34 18.09 -14.81
C SER A 102 13.96 16.69 -14.67
N GLN A 103 15.02 16.57 -13.86
CA GLN A 103 15.69 15.30 -13.55
C GLN A 103 15.36 14.89 -12.11
N SER A 104 15.25 13.59 -11.89
CA SER A 104 15.03 13.06 -10.55
C SER A 104 16.29 13.21 -9.71
N THR A 105 16.15 13.65 -8.46
CA THR A 105 17.25 13.72 -7.49
C THR A 105 17.63 12.33 -6.99
N GLU A 106 16.64 11.47 -6.82
CA GLU A 106 16.81 10.12 -6.27
C GLU A 106 16.00 9.11 -7.09
N THR A 107 16.48 7.87 -7.14
CA THR A 107 15.78 6.77 -7.83
C THR A 107 15.90 5.47 -7.06
N TRP A 108 14.81 4.72 -6.98
CA TRP A 108 14.78 3.37 -6.39
C TRP A 108 14.02 2.40 -7.28
N ASN A 109 14.63 1.25 -7.56
CA ASN A 109 14.05 0.20 -8.39
C ASN A 109 13.71 -0.99 -7.50
N LEU A 110 12.44 -1.38 -7.49
CA LEU A 110 11.95 -2.51 -6.74
C LEU A 110 11.51 -3.62 -7.68
N ASN A 111 12.18 -4.77 -7.61
CA ASN A 111 11.76 -5.99 -8.29
C ASN A 111 10.74 -6.76 -7.43
N ILE A 112 9.50 -6.86 -7.91
CA ILE A 112 8.40 -7.47 -7.15
C ILE A 112 8.58 -8.99 -7.04
N GLU A 113 9.18 -9.65 -8.03
CA GLU A 113 9.44 -11.10 -7.99
C GLU A 113 10.43 -11.48 -6.89
N GLU A 114 11.41 -10.63 -6.59
CA GLU A 114 12.37 -10.86 -5.50
C GLU A 114 11.72 -10.72 -4.13
N VAL A 115 10.80 -9.77 -3.99
CA VAL A 115 10.01 -9.60 -2.76
C VAL A 115 9.06 -10.78 -2.55
N GLN A 116 8.54 -11.37 -3.63
CA GLN A 116 7.65 -12.55 -3.60
C GLN A 116 8.38 -13.88 -3.42
N ARG A 117 9.57 -14.07 -4.02
CA ARG A 117 10.33 -15.33 -3.93
C ARG A 117 10.75 -15.71 -2.50
N ASN A 118 10.79 -14.74 -1.59
CA ASN A 118 10.96 -14.97 -0.16
C ASN A 118 9.70 -15.58 0.52
N GLU A 119 8.70 -16.04 -0.25
CA GLU A 119 7.54 -16.83 0.21
C GLU A 119 7.58 -18.31 -0.17
N ILE A 120 8.64 -18.80 -0.84
CA ILE A 120 8.69 -20.21 -1.23
C ILE A 120 9.07 -21.05 0.00
N ASP A 121 8.09 -21.76 0.56
CA ASP A 121 8.35 -22.89 1.44
C ASP A 121 9.17 -23.95 0.66
N GLU A 122 9.91 -24.81 1.36
CA GLU A 122 10.76 -25.86 0.75
C GLU A 122 10.04 -26.75 -0.29
N ASP A 123 8.71 -26.72 -0.33
CA ASP A 123 7.85 -27.47 -1.27
C ASP A 123 7.49 -26.75 -2.58
N GLY A 124 7.90 -25.50 -2.78
CA GLY A 124 7.70 -24.80 -4.07
C GLY A 124 6.31 -24.21 -4.31
N SER A 125 5.41 -24.17 -3.31
CA SER A 125 4.04 -23.68 -3.51
C SER A 125 3.90 -22.15 -3.43
N ILE A 126 3.36 -21.51 -4.50
CA ILE A 126 3.07 -20.07 -4.55
C ILE A 126 1.78 -19.77 -3.79
N SER A 127 1.87 -18.87 -2.82
CA SER A 127 0.88 -18.78 -1.76
C SER A 127 -0.32 -17.88 -2.11
N ARG A 128 -1.55 -18.41 -1.92
CA ARG A 128 -2.76 -17.61 -1.59
C ARG A 128 -2.68 -17.07 -0.14
N ARG A 129 -1.49 -16.96 0.45
CA ARG A 129 -1.25 -16.93 1.90
C ARG A 129 -0.75 -15.58 2.44
N PHE A 130 -0.85 -14.47 1.70
CA PHE A 130 -0.45 -13.16 2.25
C PHE A 130 -1.08 -12.87 3.62
N ASP A 131 -2.37 -13.21 3.76
CA ASP A 131 -3.09 -13.10 5.03
C ASP A 131 -2.58 -14.07 6.10
N SER A 132 -2.34 -15.32 5.73
CA SER A 132 -1.81 -16.33 6.65
C SER A 132 -0.39 -15.99 7.09
N SER A 133 0.44 -15.40 6.23
CA SER A 133 1.82 -15.04 6.54
C SER A 133 1.91 -13.82 7.45
N VAL A 134 0.98 -12.86 7.35
CA VAL A 134 0.89 -11.73 8.28
C VAL A 134 0.43 -12.22 9.66
N ILE A 135 -0.55 -13.13 9.71
CA ILE A 135 -1.01 -13.74 10.96
C ILE A 135 0.11 -14.57 11.60
N GLU A 136 0.78 -15.41 10.81
CA GLU A 136 1.90 -16.23 11.28
C GLU A 136 3.07 -15.37 11.74
N TYR A 137 3.37 -14.29 11.02
CA TYR A 137 4.39 -13.33 11.43
C TYR A 137 4.04 -12.66 12.78
N ALA A 138 2.79 -12.25 12.97
CA ALA A 138 2.33 -11.69 14.24
C ALA A 138 2.49 -12.69 15.38
N ASP A 139 2.02 -13.92 15.19
CA ASP A 139 1.89 -14.91 16.25
C ASP A 139 3.23 -15.59 16.56
N ARG A 140 3.98 -16.03 15.54
CA ARG A 140 5.20 -16.84 15.71
C ARG A 140 6.46 -16.01 15.81
N ILE A 141 6.54 -14.92 15.06
CA ILE A 141 7.78 -14.14 14.95
C ILE A 141 7.78 -12.96 15.92
N LEU A 142 6.67 -12.22 16.01
CA LEU A 142 6.54 -11.11 16.96
C LEU A 142 6.04 -11.59 18.34
N GLY A 143 5.47 -12.80 18.43
CA GLY A 143 4.95 -13.34 19.68
C GLY A 143 3.68 -12.63 20.17
N LEU A 144 2.95 -11.96 19.28
CA LEU A 144 1.72 -11.27 19.61
C LEU A 144 0.57 -12.27 19.75
N ARG A 145 -0.43 -11.94 20.57
CA ARG A 145 -1.66 -12.74 20.70
C ARG A 145 -2.81 -12.06 19.99
N ARG A 146 -3.47 -12.77 19.09
CA ARG A 146 -4.69 -12.26 18.44
C ARG A 146 -5.81 -12.12 19.47
N VAL A 147 -6.33 -10.90 19.63
CA VAL A 147 -7.42 -10.56 20.57
C VAL A 147 -8.68 -10.07 19.85
N GLY A 148 -8.63 -9.94 18.52
CA GLY A 148 -9.76 -9.59 17.67
C GLY A 148 -9.46 -9.84 16.19
N VAL A 149 -10.43 -9.57 15.32
CA VAL A 149 -10.29 -9.88 13.88
C VAL A 149 -9.09 -9.19 13.23
N ASN A 150 -8.82 -7.94 13.60
CA ASN A 150 -7.71 -7.14 13.08
C ASN A 150 -6.85 -6.55 14.21
N VAL A 151 -6.86 -7.19 15.38
CA VAL A 151 -6.17 -6.68 16.58
C VAL A 151 -5.38 -7.80 17.24
N TRP A 152 -4.11 -7.51 17.49
CA TRP A 152 -3.20 -8.34 18.26
C TRP A 152 -2.73 -7.56 19.49
N ARG A 153 -2.36 -8.27 20.55
CA ARG A 153 -1.82 -7.69 21.78
C ARG A 153 -0.47 -8.31 22.08
N ASP A 154 0.50 -7.47 22.39
CA ASP A 154 1.78 -7.92 22.93
C ASP A 154 1.59 -8.34 24.40
N PRO A 155 1.85 -9.61 24.74
CA PRO A 155 1.68 -10.10 26.11
C PRO A 155 2.68 -9.51 27.11
N LYS A 156 3.80 -8.92 26.65
CA LYS A 156 4.86 -8.38 27.53
C LYS A 156 4.52 -7.00 28.07
N ASN A 157 3.93 -6.12 27.25
CA ASN A 157 3.66 -4.73 27.59
C ASN A 157 2.17 -4.35 27.46
N GLY A 158 1.32 -5.25 26.96
CA GLY A 158 -0.11 -5.01 26.79
C GLY A 158 -0.49 -4.12 25.60
N ARG A 159 0.46 -3.67 24.77
CA ARG A 159 0.18 -2.83 23.60
C ARG A 159 -0.64 -3.61 22.58
N ASN A 160 -1.67 -2.95 22.04
CA ASN A 160 -2.42 -3.48 20.90
C ASN A 160 -1.79 -3.01 19.58
N PHE A 161 -1.76 -3.92 18.61
CA PHE A 161 -1.32 -3.70 17.24
C PHE A 161 -2.49 -3.98 16.31
N SER A 162 -2.72 -3.05 15.39
CA SER A 162 -3.65 -3.25 14.28
C SER A 162 -3.03 -4.14 13.22
N ARG A 163 -3.88 -4.77 12.41
CA ARG A 163 -3.44 -5.51 11.21
C ARG A 163 -2.56 -4.67 10.28
N SER A 164 -2.88 -3.39 10.13
CA SER A 164 -2.14 -2.47 9.27
C SER A 164 -0.71 -2.26 9.78
N GLU A 165 -0.52 -2.05 11.09
CA GLU A 165 0.81 -1.94 11.70
C GLU A 165 1.63 -3.23 11.52
N ILE A 166 1.01 -4.40 11.71
CA ILE A 166 1.70 -5.68 11.53
C ILE A 166 2.07 -5.91 10.07
N THR A 167 1.20 -5.53 9.14
CA THR A 167 1.45 -5.64 7.69
C THR A 167 2.64 -4.78 7.30
N GLU A 168 2.70 -3.54 7.79
CA GLU A 168 3.82 -2.63 7.56
C GLU A 168 5.13 -3.23 8.10
N MET A 169 5.12 -3.75 9.33
CA MET A 169 6.30 -4.42 9.90
C MET A 169 6.74 -5.65 9.08
N PHE A 170 5.77 -6.42 8.58
CA PHE A 170 6.02 -7.61 7.78
C PHE A 170 6.63 -7.26 6.42
N GLU A 171 6.11 -6.24 5.74
CA GLU A 171 6.63 -5.78 4.46
C GLU A 171 8.04 -5.19 4.60
N VAL A 172 8.29 -4.40 5.66
CA VAL A 172 9.64 -3.91 5.98
C VAL A 172 10.62 -5.07 6.16
N ARG A 173 10.22 -6.13 6.87
CA ARG A 173 11.05 -7.34 7.00
C ARG A 173 11.31 -8.00 5.65
N ARG A 174 10.29 -8.15 4.80
CA ARG A 174 10.45 -8.77 3.48
C ARG A 174 11.40 -8.01 2.56
N LEU A 175 11.26 -6.70 2.51
CA LEU A 175 12.13 -5.80 1.78
C LEU A 175 13.59 -5.95 2.22
N LYS A 176 13.83 -6.01 3.54
CA LYS A 176 15.17 -6.28 4.10
C LYS A 176 15.70 -7.65 3.70
N SER A 177 14.87 -8.69 3.75
CA SER A 177 15.26 -10.06 3.36
C SER A 177 15.56 -10.21 1.87
N SER A 178 14.96 -9.39 1.00
CA SER A 178 15.26 -9.39 -0.44
C SER A 178 16.43 -8.47 -0.81
N GLY A 179 17.11 -7.83 0.16
CA GLY A 179 18.13 -6.81 -0.10
C GLY A 179 17.57 -5.49 -0.68
N ASN A 180 16.25 -5.39 -0.85
CA ASN A 180 15.55 -4.22 -1.39
C ASN A 180 15.12 -3.31 -0.24
N VAL A 181 16.08 -2.74 0.49
CA VAL A 181 15.80 -1.84 1.60
C VAL A 181 15.18 -0.55 1.06
N GLU A 182 14.05 -0.16 1.63
CA GLU A 182 13.39 1.10 1.30
C GLU A 182 14.33 2.29 1.63
N PRO A 183 14.55 3.22 0.70
CA PRO A 183 15.46 4.35 0.93
C PRO A 183 14.84 5.39 1.87
N SER A 184 15.71 6.09 2.61
CA SER A 184 15.28 7.09 3.62
C SER A 184 14.41 8.19 3.02
N TRP A 185 14.74 8.69 1.84
CA TRP A 185 13.98 9.75 1.17
C TRP A 185 12.52 9.35 0.90
N LEU A 186 12.26 8.07 0.61
CA LEU A 186 10.91 7.57 0.37
C LEU A 186 10.16 7.45 1.70
N ILE A 187 10.82 6.98 2.75
CA ILE A 187 10.26 6.93 4.12
C ILE A 187 9.90 8.34 4.60
N GLU A 188 10.78 9.31 4.40
CA GLU A 188 10.58 10.71 4.77
C GLU A 188 9.42 11.34 4.00
N PHE A 189 9.36 11.12 2.69
CA PHE A 189 8.24 11.58 1.88
C PHE A 189 6.91 11.01 2.36
N ARG A 190 6.83 9.69 2.60
CA ARG A 190 5.59 9.06 3.12
C ARG A 190 5.17 9.65 4.46
N LYS A 191 6.12 9.95 5.35
CA LYS A 191 5.86 10.58 6.65
C LYS A 191 5.39 12.03 6.54
N SER A 192 5.82 12.76 5.50
CA SER A 192 5.35 14.14 5.26
C SER A 192 3.87 14.24 4.88
N LEU A 193 3.27 13.13 4.42
CA LEU A 193 1.87 13.07 3.99
C LEU A 193 1.06 12.11 4.89
N PRO A 194 0.63 12.56 6.09
CA PRO A 194 -0.16 11.73 6.97
C PRO A 194 -1.52 11.43 6.33
N VAL A 195 -1.76 10.16 5.96
CA VAL A 195 -3.03 9.73 5.38
C VAL A 195 -3.83 8.86 6.35
N LEU A 196 -5.08 9.27 6.55
CA LEU A 196 -6.10 8.48 7.21
C LEU A 196 -7.03 7.90 6.13
N TYR A 197 -6.95 6.59 5.90
CA TYR A 197 -7.86 5.89 4.99
C TYR A 197 -9.03 5.29 5.79
N ILE A 198 -10.22 5.84 5.59
CA ILE A 198 -11.46 5.31 6.17
C ILE A 198 -12.14 4.46 5.10
N SER A 199 -12.04 3.13 5.22
CA SER A 199 -12.81 2.24 4.36
C SER A 199 -14.29 2.32 4.74
N ALA A 200 -15.16 2.65 3.80
CA ALA A 200 -16.61 2.56 3.99
C ALA A 200 -17.05 1.08 3.98
N ASN A 201 -16.92 0.41 5.12
CA ASN A 201 -17.71 -0.80 5.37
C ASN A 201 -19.14 -0.34 5.64
N ARG A 202 -20.06 -0.64 4.72
CA ARG A 202 -21.50 -0.50 4.97
C ARG A 202 -21.82 -1.38 6.18
N LEU A 203 -22.42 -0.77 7.21
CA LEU A 203 -23.01 -1.40 8.39
C LEU A 203 -23.30 -2.90 8.18
N ARG A 204 -22.41 -3.77 8.65
CA ARG A 204 -22.87 -5.05 9.18
C ARG A 204 -23.44 -4.71 10.54
N VAL A 205 -24.74 -4.45 10.57
CA VAL A 205 -25.49 -4.52 11.82
C VAL A 205 -25.23 -5.90 12.38
N ASP A 206 -24.68 -5.95 13.59
CA ASP A 206 -24.55 -7.17 14.40
C ASP A 206 -25.92 -7.80 14.64
N LEU A 207 -26.41 -8.57 13.66
CA LEU A 207 -27.58 -9.43 13.84
C LEU A 207 -27.26 -10.70 14.65
N ASP A 208 -26.01 -10.87 15.09
CA ASP A 208 -25.62 -11.98 15.98
C ASP A 208 -25.77 -11.65 17.48
N SER A 209 -26.29 -10.47 17.82
CA SER A 209 -26.52 -10.07 19.23
C SER A 209 -27.90 -10.44 19.80
N GLN A 210 -28.77 -11.16 19.07
CA GLN A 210 -30.07 -11.63 19.59
C GLN A 210 -30.46 -13.07 19.21
N VAL A 211 -29.63 -14.07 19.52
CA VAL A 211 -30.09 -15.49 19.54
C VAL A 211 -29.85 -16.22 20.87
N ASN A 212 -29.09 -15.68 21.83
CA ASN A 212 -28.94 -16.31 23.15
C ASN A 212 -29.75 -15.62 24.25
N ARG A 213 -31.08 -15.71 24.18
CA ARG A 213 -31.99 -15.65 25.34
C ARG A 213 -33.23 -16.49 25.08
N ARG A 214 -33.10 -17.81 25.22
CA ARG A 214 -34.15 -18.77 25.61
C ARG A 214 -33.50 -20.11 25.92
N GLY A 215 -33.67 -20.55 27.17
CA GLY A 215 -33.06 -21.73 27.78
C GLY A 215 -33.08 -21.52 29.28
#